data_AF-A0A1C7LK94-F1
#
_entry.id   AF-A0A1C7LK94-F1
#
_cell.length_a   1.000
_cell.length_b   1.000
_cell.length_c   1.000
_cell.angle_alpha   90.00
_cell.angle_beta   90.00
_cell.angle_gamma   90.00
#
_symmetry.space_group_name_H-M   'P 1'
#
loop_
_entity.id
_entity.type
_entity.pdbx_description
1 polymer ?
#
loop_
_entity_poly.entity_id
_entity_poly.type
_entity_poly.pdbx_seq_one_letter_code
_entity_poly.pdbx_strand_id
1 'polypeptide(L)' 'MPSPLPPELIDYTISFVRDSQTLCNCALTSRTWLSASRHNLFRHIWISRREQFESCTFSIATATLLISCPITL' A
#
# COMPACT_ATOMS: atom_id res chain seq x y z
N MET A 1 -24.75 -9.23 -0.34
CA MET A 1 -23.36 -8.73 -0.29
C MET A 1 -23.09 -7.97 -1.58
N PRO A 2 -22.55 -6.75 -1.56
CA PRO A 2 -22.20 -6.07 -2.80
C PRO A 2 -21.21 -6.96 -3.55
N SER A 3 -21.44 -7.14 -4.85
CA SER A 3 -20.58 -7.93 -5.71
C SER A 3 -19.14 -7.40 -5.63
N PRO A 4 -18.13 -8.27 -5.43
CA PRO A 4 -16.76 -7.82 -5.44
C PRO A 4 -16.47 -7.24 -6.82
N LEU A 5 -16.06 -5.96 -6.86
CA LEU A 5 -15.55 -5.35 -8.07
C LEU A 5 -14.34 -6.16 -8.55
N PRO A 6 -14.16 -6.34 -9.87
CA PRO A 6 -12.96 -6.96 -10.39
C PRO A 6 -11.71 -6.18 -9.93
N PRO A 7 -10.62 -6.88 -9.60
CA PRO A 7 -9.42 -6.27 -9.03
C PRO A 7 -8.82 -5.19 -9.93
N GLU A 8 -8.96 -5.32 -11.25
CA GLU A 8 -8.48 -4.32 -12.22
C GLU A 8 -9.20 -2.97 -12.05
N LEU A 9 -10.51 -2.99 -11.75
CA LEU A 9 -11.27 -1.76 -11.50
C LEU A 9 -10.87 -1.13 -10.15
N ILE A 10 -10.56 -1.96 -9.15
CA ILE A 10 -10.06 -1.47 -7.86
C ILE A 10 -8.69 -0.81 -8.06
N ASP A 11 -7.76 -1.48 -8.73
CA ASP A 11 -6.43 -0.95 -9.03
C ASP A 11 -6.52 0.35 -9.85
N TYR A 12 -7.38 0.37 -10.87
CA TYR A 12 -7.61 1.57 -11.67
C TYR A 12 -8.16 2.71 -10.83
N THR A 13 -9.16 2.46 -9.98
CA THR A 13 -9.75 3.48 -9.10
C THR A 13 -8.71 4.04 -8.13
N ILE A 14 -7.95 3.17 -7.47
CA ILE A 14 -6.92 3.59 -6.50
C ILE A 14 -5.77 4.32 -7.18
N SER A 15 -5.49 4.03 -8.46
CA SER A 15 -4.45 4.75 -9.22
C SER A 15 -4.73 6.25 -9.40
N PHE A 16 -5.99 6.69 -9.27
CA PHE A 16 -6.36 8.12 -9.30
C PHE A 16 -6.18 8.81 -7.95
N VAL A 17 -6.05 8.05 -6.85
CA VAL A 17 -5.89 8.62 -5.52
C VAL A 17 -4.42 8.96 -5.30
N ARG A 18 -4.12 10.26 -5.23
CA ARG A 18 -2.76 10.78 -5.02
C ARG A 18 -2.47 11.16 -3.57
N ASP A 19 -3.52 11.30 -2.76
CA ASP A 19 -3.40 11.71 -1.36
C ASP A 19 -3.13 10.49 -0.47
N SER A 20 -2.07 10.58 0.34
CA SER A 20 -1.62 9.47 1.20
C SER A 20 -2.62 9.17 2.32
N GLN A 21 -3.29 10.19 2.86
CA GLN A 21 -4.29 10.00 3.90
C GLN A 21 -5.51 9.25 3.36
N THR A 22 -5.95 9.60 2.16
CA THR A 22 -7.04 8.91 1.45
C THR A 22 -6.67 7.46 1.14
N LEU A 23 -5.45 7.18 0.68
CA LEU A 23 -4.98 5.81 0.47
C LEU A 23 -4.94 4.98 1.76
N CYS A 24 -4.53 5.57 2.89
CA CYS A 24 -4.58 4.91 4.19
C CYS A 24 -6.02 4.55 4.59
N ASN A 25 -6.97 5.46 4.38
CA ASN A 25 -8.38 5.19 4.65
C ASN A 25 -8.91 4.06 3.75
N CYS A 26 -8.57 4.07 2.45
CA CYS A 26 -8.90 3.00 1.52
C CYS A 26 -8.33 1.64 1.97
N ALA A 27 -7.10 1.62 2.49
CA ALA A 27 -6.47 0.42 3.01
C ALA A 27 -7.20 -0.19 4.22
N LEU A 28 -7.87 0.62 5.03
CA LEU A 28 -8.64 0.18 6.20
C LEU A 28 -10.04 -0.37 5.86
N THR A 29 -10.58 -0.06 4.68
CA THR A 29 -11.95 -0.49 4.31
C THR A 29 -12.05 -1.98 3.99
N SER A 30 -11.07 -2.55 3.29
CA SER A 30 -11.11 -3.95 2.86
C SER A 30 -9.73 -4.48 2.47
N ARG A 31 -9.55 -5.81 2.57
CA ARG A 31 -8.31 -6.47 2.16
C ARG A 31 -8.03 -6.36 0.66
N THR A 32 -9.07 -6.27 -0.17
CA THR A 32 -8.92 -6.08 -1.63
C THR A 32 -8.39 -4.68 -1.95
N TRP A 33 -8.83 -3.66 -1.21
CA TRP A 33 -8.34 -2.29 -1.38
C TRP A 33 -6.97 -2.07 -0.72
N LEU A 34 -6.62 -2.87 0.30
CA LEU A 34 -5.32 -2.83 0.98
C LEU A 34 -4.15 -3.04 0.01
N SER A 35 -4.21 -4.07 -0.84
CA SER A 35 -3.11 -4.39 -1.77
C SER A 35 -2.84 -3.24 -2.74
N ALA A 36 -3.89 -2.75 -3.39
CA ALA A 36 -3.87 -1.65 -4.34
C ALA A 36 -3.45 -0.31 -3.70
N SER A 37 -3.98 -0.01 -2.50
CA SER A 37 -3.65 1.21 -1.75
C SER A 37 -2.20 1.21 -1.30
N ARG A 38 -1.72 0.07 -0.81
CA ARG A 38 -0.33 -0.11 -0.37
C ARG A 38 0.64 0.07 -1.55
N HIS A 39 0.32 -0.49 -2.70
CA HIS A 39 1.12 -0.30 -3.90
C HIS A 39 1.24 1.17 -4.27
N ASN A 40 0.14 1.92 -4.28
CA ASN A 40 0.16 3.35 -4.60
C ASN A 40 0.83 4.22 -3.51
N LEU A 41 0.69 3.86 -2.23
CA LEU A 41 1.39 4.54 -1.11
C LEU A 41 2.90 4.44 -1.23
N PHE A 42 3.43 3.28 -1.61
CA PHE A 42 4.86 3.06 -1.75
C PHE A 42 5.38 3.30 -3.18
N ARG A 43 4.51 3.64 -4.14
CA ARG A 43 4.90 3.94 -5.52
C ARG A 43 5.77 5.19 -5.62
N HIS A 44 5.51 6.18 -4.77
CA HIS A 44 6.24 7.46 -4.76
C HIS A 44 6.64 7.84 -3.35
N ILE A 45 7.80 7.34 -2.91
CA ILE A 45 8.43 7.76 -1.66
C ILE A 45 9.46 8.85 -1.98
N TRP A 46 9.19 10.08 -1.54
CA TRP A 46 10.13 11.20 -1.65
C TRP A 46 10.93 11.33 -0.36
N ILE A 47 12.18 10.90 -0.39
CA ILE A 47 13.10 11.03 0.75
C ILE A 47 13.83 12.37 0.62
N SER A 48 13.34 13.40 1.32
CA SER A 48 13.90 14.75 1.25
C SER A 48 15.03 14.99 2.26
N ARG A 49 15.18 14.13 3.29
CA ARG A 49 16.19 14.25 4.34
C ARG A 49 16.90 12.91 4.58
N ARG A 50 18.23 12.96 4.77
CA ARG A 50 19.07 11.78 5.06
C ARG A 50 18.63 11.03 6.32
N GLU A 51 18.16 11.74 7.34
CA GLU A 51 17.67 11.15 8.59
C GLU A 51 16.37 10.33 8.38
N GLN A 52 15.56 10.69 7.38
CA GLN A 52 14.35 9.94 7.03
C GLN A 52 14.68 8.71 6.18
N PHE A 53 15.87 8.62 5.60
CA PHE A 53 16.30 7.48 4.80
C PHE A 53 16.45 6.23 5.66
N GLU A 54 17.05 6.34 6.86
CA GLU A 54 17.23 5.18 7.74
C GLU A 54 15.90 4.64 8.29
N SER A 55 14.98 5.53 8.68
CA SER A 55 13.63 5.14 9.11
C SER A 55 12.82 4.51 7.98
N CYS A 56 12.90 5.07 6.76
CA CYS A 56 12.19 4.53 5.60
C CYS A 56 12.77 3.17 5.15
N THR A 57 14.09 2.99 5.21
CA THR A 57 14.74 1.70 4.92
C THR A 57 14.30 0.63 5.91
N PHE A 58 14.12 0.97 7.19
CA PHE A 58 13.60 0.04 8.20
C PHE A 58 12.12 -0.32 7.95
N SER A 59 11.28 0.67 7.61
CA SER A 59 9.86 0.42 7.28
C SER A 59 9.67 -0.35 5.97
N ILE A 60 10.50 -0.11 4.96
CA ILE A 60 10.50 -0.88 3.72
C ILE A 60 11.00 -2.30 3.99
N ALA A 61 12.11 -2.48 4.71
CA ALA A 61 12.64 -3.80 5.05
C ALA A 61 11.65 -4.65 5.87
N THR A 62 10.93 -4.04 6.83
CA THR A 62 9.86 -4.72 7.58
C THR A 62 8.63 -5.00 6.72
N ALA A 63 8.24 -4.08 5.83
CA ALA A 63 7.15 -4.33 4.87
C ALA A 63 7.50 -5.40 3.85
N THR A 64 8.75 -5.48 3.39
CA THR A 64 9.26 -6.54 2.50
C THR A 64 9.36 -7.87 3.25
N LEU A 65 9.80 -7.88 4.52
CA LEU A 65 9.76 -9.09 5.36
C LEU A 65 8.33 -9.59 5.59
N LEU A 66 7.33 -8.71 5.71
CA LEU A 66 5.92 -9.11 5.78
C LEU A 66 5.39 -9.65 4.44
N ILE A 67 6.03 -9.33 3.31
CA ILE A 67 5.69 -9.90 1.98
C ILE A 67 6.45 -11.21 1.76
N SER A 68 7.65 -11.36 2.33
CA SER A 68 8.46 -12.58 2.34
C SER A 68 8.14 -13.55 3.46
N CYS A 69 7.17 -13.26 4.34
CA CYS A 69 6.45 -14.26 5.11
C CYS A 69 5.28 -14.74 4.25
N PRO A 70 5.46 -15.73 3.37
CA PRO A 70 4.34 -16.45 2.83
C PRO A 70 3.62 -17.06 4.02
N ILE A 71 2.30 -16.96 4.00
CA ILE A 71 1.40 -17.95 4.58
C ILE A 71 2.04 -19.33 4.38
N THR A 72 2.67 -19.86 5.43
CA THR A 72 3.02 -21.27 5.56
C THR A 72 2.34 -21.69 6.85
N LEU A 73 1.16 -22.29 6.64
CA LEU A 73 0.51 -23.34 7.43
C LEU A 73 0.80 -23.40 8.94
#